data_AF-A0A3C0W208-F1
#
_entry.id   AF-A0A3C0W208-F1
#
_cell.length_a   1.000
_cell.length_b   1.000
_cell.length_c   1.000
_cell.angle_alpha   90.00
_cell.angle_beta   90.00
_cell.angle_gamma   90.00
#
_symmetry.space_group_name_H-M   'P 1'
#
loop_
_entity.id
_entity.type
_entity.pdbx_description
1 polymer ?
#
loop_
_entity_poly.entity_id
_entity_poly.type
_entity_poly.pdbx_seq_one_letter_code
_entity_poly.pdbx_strand_id
1 'polypeptide(L)' 'MAAAALHLELVFSRPETTLSVTRGAARLLVDMGYAPLLEVCLPNGRRADVMAL' A
#
# COMPACT_ATOMS: atom_id res chain seq x y z
N MET A 1 3.41 -23.32 -15.87
CA MET A 1 2.26 -22.66 -16.51
C MET A 1 2.23 -21.21 -16.03
N ALA A 2 3.00 -20.33 -16.67
CA ALA A 2 3.15 -18.95 -16.23
C ALA A 2 1.82 -18.20 -16.38
N ALA A 3 1.25 -17.73 -15.27
CA ALA A 3 0.07 -16.91 -15.28
C ALA A 3 0.39 -15.60 -16.03
N ALA A 4 -0.30 -15.36 -17.14
CA ALA A 4 -0.19 -14.09 -17.85
C ALA A 4 -0.67 -12.97 -16.91
N ALA A 5 0.22 -12.02 -16.62
CA ALA A 5 -0.14 -10.84 -15.85
C ALA A 5 -1.09 -9.98 -16.70
N LEU A 6 -2.38 -9.99 -16.35
CA LEU A 6 -3.37 -9.06 -16.92
C LEU A 6 -2.99 -7.63 -16.51
N HIS A 7 -2.70 -6.78 -17.49
CA HIS A 7 -2.51 -5.35 -17.27
C HIS A 7 -3.89 -4.68 -17.25
N LEU A 8 -4.47 -4.48 -16.07
CA LEU A 8 -5.66 -3.63 -15.89
C LEU A 8 -5.23 -2.19 -15.64
N GLU A 9 -5.61 -1.28 -16.54
CA GLU A 9 -5.48 0.15 -16.32
C GLU A 9 -6.68 0.64 -15.51
N LEU A 10 -6.53 0.68 -14.19
CA LEU A 10 -7.56 1.17 -13.28
C LEU A 10 -7.37 2.68 -13.07
N VAL A 11 -8.19 3.49 -13.73
CA VAL A 11 -8.23 4.94 -13.52
C VAL A 11 -9.05 5.21 -12.25
N PHE A 12 -8.39 5.18 -11.10
CA PHE A 12 -8.97 5.59 -9.83
C PHE A 12 -8.69 7.08 -9.58
N SER A 13 -9.70 7.82 -9.13
CA SER A 13 -9.53 9.16 -8.57
C SER A 13 -8.99 9.08 -7.14
N ARG A 14 -8.50 10.21 -6.62
CA ARG A 14 -8.36 10.36 -5.18
C ARG A 14 -9.75 10.69 -4.61
N PRO A 15 -10.17 10.08 -3.48
CA PRO A 15 -9.35 9.31 -2.53
C PRO A 15 -9.28 7.78 -2.77
N GLU A 16 -9.97 7.25 -3.78
CA GLU A 16 -10.15 5.82 -4.00
C GLU A 16 -8.82 5.09 -4.27
N THR A 17 -7.92 5.69 -5.07
CA THR A 17 -6.59 5.13 -5.36
C THR A 17 -5.77 4.96 -4.09
N THR A 18 -5.72 6.00 -3.26
CA THR A 18 -4.94 5.99 -2.02
C THR A 18 -5.42 4.87 -1.10
N LEU A 19 -6.72 4.77 -0.89
CA LEU A 19 -7.31 3.76 -0.02
C LEU A 19 -7.07 2.32 -0.56
N SER A 20 -7.17 2.12 -1.88
CA SER A 20 -6.88 0.83 -2.51
C SER A 20 -5.41 0.42 -2.33
N VAL A 21 -4.48 1.33 -2.62
CA VAL A 21 -3.03 1.09 -2.51
C VAL A 21 -2.63 0.85 -1.05
N THR A 22 -3.08 1.68 -0.11
CA THR A 22 -2.79 1.53 1.32
C THR A 22 -3.22 0.16 1.85
N ARG A 23 -4.43 -0.29 1.49
CA ARG A 23 -4.94 -1.62 1.88
C ARG A 23 -4.19 -2.77 1.21
N GLY A 24 -3.81 -2.61 -0.05
CA GLY A 24 -3.00 -3.58 -0.79
C GLY A 24 -1.64 -3.78 -0.13
N ALA A 25 -0.93 -2.67 0.11
CA ALA A 25 0.38 -2.66 0.75
C ALA A 25 0.32 -3.23 2.17
N ALA A 26 -0.65 -2.84 2.99
CA ALA A 26 -0.78 -3.36 4.35
C ALA A 26 -0.98 -4.88 4.38
N ARG A 27 -1.81 -5.44 3.48
CA ARG A 27 -2.00 -6.89 3.38
C ARG A 27 -0.73 -7.62 2.96
N LEU A 28 0.00 -7.07 2.00
CA LEU A 28 1.29 -7.62 1.59
C LEU A 28 2.29 -7.65 2.76
N LEU A 29 2.37 -6.56 3.54
CA LEU A 29 3.27 -6.51 4.70
C LEU A 29 2.93 -7.57 5.75
N VAL A 30 1.63 -7.78 6.02
CA VAL A 30 1.17 -8.86 6.90
C VAL A 30 1.56 -10.24 6.35
N ASP A 31 1.37 -10.47 5.05
CA ASP A 31 1.74 -11.73 4.39
C ASP A 31 3.25 -12.00 4.45
N MET A 32 4.06 -10.93 4.45
CA MET A 32 5.50 -10.97 4.67
C MET A 32 5.92 -11.09 6.15
N GLY A 33 4.97 -11.09 7.10
CA GLY A 33 5.23 -11.24 8.53
C GLY A 33 5.54 -9.93 9.28
N TYR A 34 5.34 -8.78 8.65
CA TYR A 34 5.53 -7.46 9.27
C TYR A 34 4.22 -6.92 9.87
N ALA A 35 4.34 -6.03 10.87
CA ALA A 35 3.22 -5.29 11.41
C ALA A 35 3.08 -3.92 10.70
N PRO A 36 2.04 -3.69 9.86
CA PRO A 36 1.89 -2.42 9.16
C PRO A 36 1.33 -1.32 10.07
N LEU A 37 1.94 -0.12 9.99
CA LEU A 37 1.46 1.12 10.57
C LEU A 37 1.06 2.10 9.46
N LEU A 38 -0.03 2.85 9.66
CA LEU A 38 -0.57 3.78 8.67
C LEU A 38 -0.36 5.24 9.11
N GLU A 39 -0.16 6.12 8.14
CA GLU A 39 -0.09 7.58 8.33
C GLU A 39 0.93 8.01 9.41
N VAL A 40 2.13 7.40 9.39
CA VAL A 40 3.17 7.60 10.41
C VAL A 40 3.91 8.91 10.18
N CYS A 41 3.90 9.79 11.19
CA CYS A 41 4.70 11.01 11.20
C CYS A 41 6.19 10.68 11.38
N LEU A 42 7.03 11.23 10.50
CA LEU A 42 8.47 11.07 10.54
C LEU A 42 9.15 12.30 11.17
N PRO A 43 10.33 12.17 11.78
CA PRO A 43 11.03 13.30 12.43
C PRO A 43 11.38 14.48 11.50
N ASN A 44 11.38 14.25 10.18
CA ASN A 44 11.63 15.29 9.17
C ASN A 44 10.36 16.08 8.77
N GLY A 45 9.26 15.93 9.52
CA GLY A 45 7.98 16.60 9.24
C GLY A 45 7.20 16.02 8.06
N ARG A 46 7.66 14.92 7.45
CA ARG A 46 6.91 14.17 6.44
C ARG A 46 6.03 13.10 7.08
N ARG A 47 5.18 12.51 6.25
CA ARG A 47 4.33 11.38 6.63
C ARG A 47 4.58 10.21 5.71
N ALA A 48 4.76 9.03 6.28
CA ALA A 48 4.72 7.78 5.54
C ALA A 48 3.26 7.27 5.55
N ASP A 49 2.68 7.04 4.38
CA ASP A 49 1.30 6.53 4.30
C ASP A 49 1.22 5.08 4.84
N VAL A 50 2.29 4.29 4.65
CA VAL A 50 2.45 2.93 5.20
C VAL A 50 3.88 2.70 5.67
N MET A 51 4.07 2.07 6.83
CA MET A 51 5.37 1.68 7.40
C MET A 51 5.30 0.23 7.90
N ALA A 52 6.36 -0.55 7.69
CA ALA A 52 6.49 -1.92 8.20
C ALA A 52 7.37 -1.94 9.46
N LEU A 53 6.96 -2.72 10.47
CA LEU A 53 7.74 -3.03 11.67
C LEU A 53 8.05 -4.52 11.74
#